data_AF-A0A3C0U371-F1
#
_entry.id   AF-A0A3C0U371-F1
#
_cell.length_a   1.000
_cell.length_b   1.000
_cell.length_c   1.000
_cell.angle_alpha   90.00
_cell.angle_beta   90.00
_cell.angle_gamma   90.00
#
_symmetry.space_group_name_H-M   'P 1'
#
loop_
_entity.id
_entity.type
_entity.pdbx_description
1 polymer ?
#
loop_
_entity_poly.entity_id
_entity_poly.type
_entity_poly.pdbx_seq_one_letter_code
_entity_poly.pdbx_strand_id
1 'polypeptide(L)'
;MRTKNTESLENEQNNDAIEEICGLLADIQDKQLIHGFFECLFTKAELKDFSNRWHLVKELDAGTTQREIARKYGMSLCNITRGSREMKKENSAFRHVLDILKQKKATREE
;
A
#
# COMPACT_ATOMS: atom_id res chain seq x y z
N MET A 1 -8.32 40.18 8.98
CA MET A 1 -8.76 39.07 8.09
C MET A 1 -7.75 37.94 8.24
N ARG A 2 -8.07 36.92 9.04
CA ARG A 2 -7.16 35.84 9.49
C ARG A 2 -7.74 34.52 8.99
N THR A 3 -7.15 33.93 7.96
CA THR A 3 -7.46 32.58 7.47
C THR A 3 -6.24 31.98 6.79
N LYS A 4 -5.22 31.62 7.58
CA LYS A 4 -4.06 30.81 7.14
C LYS A 4 -3.60 29.80 8.22
N ASN A 5 -4.48 29.34 9.11
CA ASN A 5 -4.07 28.57 10.29
C ASN A 5 -4.83 27.26 10.52
N THR A 6 -5.62 26.79 9.56
CA THR A 6 -6.44 25.57 9.72
C THR A 6 -5.77 24.35 9.05
N GLU A 7 -5.14 24.51 7.88
CA GLU A 7 -4.51 23.40 7.13
C GLU A 7 -3.24 22.83 7.80
N SER A 8 -2.56 23.59 8.65
CA SER A 8 -1.30 23.15 9.29
C SER A 8 -1.52 22.21 10.48
N LEU A 9 -2.64 22.34 11.20
CA LEU A 9 -2.94 21.55 12.41
C LEU A 9 -3.54 20.18 12.06
N GLU A 10 -4.28 20.07 10.95
CA GLU A 10 -4.88 18.82 10.47
C GLU A 10 -3.81 17.85 9.91
N ASN A 11 -2.67 18.36 9.45
CA ASN A 11 -1.59 17.53 8.91
C ASN A 11 -0.71 16.89 10.00
N GLU A 12 -0.59 17.50 11.18
CA GLU A 12 0.19 16.95 12.30
C GLU A 12 -0.57 15.80 13.00
N GLN A 13 -1.86 15.98 13.30
CA GLN A 13 -2.66 14.96 14.01
C GLN A 13 -2.85 13.67 13.20
N ASN A 14 -2.94 13.75 11.87
CA ASN A 14 -3.09 12.58 11.00
C ASN A 14 -1.78 11.78 10.88
N ASN A 15 -0.62 12.45 11.02
CA ASN A 15 0.67 11.77 10.96
C ASN A 15 0.89 10.90 12.22
N ASP A 16 0.46 11.39 13.38
CA ASP A 16 0.61 10.68 14.66
C ASP A 16 -0.18 9.35 14.69
N ALA A 17 -1.43 9.35 14.22
CA ALA A 17 -2.25 8.13 14.20
C ALA A 17 -1.73 7.06 13.23
N ILE A 18 -1.20 7.46 12.07
CA ILE A 18 -0.62 6.53 11.10
C ILE A 18 0.68 5.93 11.63
N GLU A 19 1.53 6.74 12.26
CA GLU A 19 2.75 6.26 12.90
C GLU A 19 2.44 5.25 14.02
N GLU A 20 1.44 5.54 14.87
CA GLU A 20 0.97 4.62 15.91
C GLU A 20 0.53 3.28 15.33
N ILE A 21 -0.30 3.30 14.27
CA ILE A 21 -0.74 2.08 13.58
C ILE A 21 0.46 1.32 13.00
N CYS A 22 1.43 2.01 12.41
CA CYS A 22 2.62 1.37 11.85
C CYS A 22 3.47 0.69 12.93
N GLY A 23 3.66 1.34 14.09
CA GLY A 23 4.35 0.76 15.24
C GLY A 23 3.65 -0.51 15.73
N LEU A 24 2.33 -0.45 15.95
CA LEU A 24 1.55 -1.61 16.39
C LEU A 24 1.61 -2.77 15.39
N LEU A 25 1.51 -2.50 14.08
CA LEU A 25 1.58 -3.53 13.05
C LEU A 25 2.98 -4.16 12.94
N ALA A 26 4.05 -3.45 13.28
CA ALA A 26 5.42 -3.97 13.26
C ALA A 26 5.67 -5.01 14.37
N ASP A 27 4.99 -4.87 15.52
CA ASP A 27 5.15 -5.77 16.67
C ASP A 27 4.27 -7.04 16.59
N ILE A 28 3.20 -7.01 15.81
CA ILE A 28 2.26 -8.12 15.69
C ILE A 28 2.81 -9.22 14.77
N GLN A 29 3.02 -10.42 15.32
CA GLN A 29 3.43 -11.61 14.57
C GLN A 29 2.26 -12.52 14.14
N ASP A 30 1.01 -12.08 14.34
CA ASP A 30 -0.20 -12.83 13.98
C ASP A 30 -0.89 -12.24 12.73
N LYS A 31 -0.84 -13.00 11.63
CA LYS A 31 -1.48 -12.63 10.36
C LYS A 31 -3.01 -12.54 10.47
N GLN A 32 -3.66 -13.40 11.26
CA GLN A 32 -5.12 -13.42 11.38
C GLN A 32 -5.62 -12.20 12.14
N LEU A 33 -4.91 -11.81 13.19
CA LEU A 33 -5.19 -10.57 13.92
C LEU A 33 -5.08 -9.34 13.02
N ILE A 34 -4.00 -9.22 12.24
CA ILE A 34 -3.82 -8.10 11.29
C ILE A 34 -4.92 -8.09 10.23
N HIS A 35 -5.33 -9.26 9.72
CA HIS A 35 -6.42 -9.35 8.76
C HIS A 35 -7.74 -8.86 9.36
N GLY A 36 -8.11 -9.35 10.54
CA GLY A 36 -9.32 -8.91 11.25
C GLY A 36 -9.30 -7.42 11.58
N PHE A 37 -8.13 -6.87 11.96
CA PHE A 37 -7.95 -5.44 12.17
C PHE A 37 -8.29 -4.62 10.91
N PHE A 38 -7.80 -5.03 9.74
CA PHE A 38 -8.15 -4.38 8.48
C PHE A 38 -9.63 -4.54 8.11
N GLU A 39 -10.27 -5.67 8.43
CA GLU A 39 -11.72 -5.86 8.26
C GLU A 39 -12.57 -4.96 9.17
N CYS A 40 -12.04 -4.55 10.33
CA CYS A 40 -12.67 -3.55 11.17
C CYS A 40 -12.44 -2.11 10.69
N LEU A 41 -11.25 -1.81 10.17
CA LEU A 41 -10.87 -0.46 9.76
C LEU A 41 -11.47 -0.03 8.42
N PHE A 42 -11.62 -0.98 7.49
CA PHE A 42 -12.01 -0.70 6.12
C PHE A 42 -13.36 -1.34 5.76
N THR A 43 -14.09 -0.68 4.87
CA THR A 43 -15.22 -1.32 4.19
C THR A 43 -14.74 -2.40 3.23
N LYS A 44 -15.64 -3.32 2.83
CA LYS A 44 -15.33 -4.36 1.84
C LYS A 44 -14.82 -3.80 0.51
N ALA A 45 -15.32 -2.63 0.11
CA ALA A 45 -14.88 -1.97 -1.12
C ALA A 45 -13.45 -1.42 -0.97
N GLU A 46 -13.15 -0.77 0.15
CA GLU A 46 -11.81 -0.25 0.45
C GLU A 46 -10.78 -1.38 0.60
N LEU A 47 -11.12 -2.49 1.25
CA LEU A 47 -10.26 -3.68 1.31
C LEU A 47 -9.95 -4.24 -0.07
N LYS A 48 -10.96 -4.32 -0.94
CA LYS A 48 -10.80 -4.79 -2.32
C LYS A 48 -9.85 -3.86 -3.08
N ASP A 49 -10.03 -2.55 -2.95
CA ASP A 49 -9.17 -1.56 -3.59
C ASP A 49 -7.74 -1.58 -3.04
N PHE A 50 -7.59 -1.73 -1.73
CA PHE A 50 -6.30 -1.90 -1.05
C PHE A 50 -5.56 -3.14 -1.57
N SER A 51 -6.26 -4.27 -1.66
CA SER A 51 -5.72 -5.51 -2.23
C SER A 51 -5.35 -5.35 -3.72
N ASN A 52 -6.21 -4.70 -4.51
CA ASN A 52 -5.95 -4.44 -5.93
C ASN A 52 -4.69 -3.57 -6.12
N ARG A 53 -4.42 -2.61 -5.23
CA ARG A 53 -3.18 -1.82 -5.25
C ARG A 53 -1.94 -2.68 -5.02
N TRP A 54 -2.02 -3.67 -4.13
CA TRP A 54 -0.92 -4.61 -3.97
C TRP A 54 -0.72 -5.51 -5.19
N HIS A 55 -1.81 -5.95 -5.84
CA HIS A 55 -1.72 -6.67 -7.09
C HIS A 55 -1.11 -5.85 -8.23
N LEU A 56 -1.51 -4.59 -8.36
CA LEU A 56 -0.90 -3.63 -9.28
C LEU A 56 0.62 -3.58 -9.10
N VAL A 57 1.09 -3.43 -7.86
CA VAL A 57 2.53 -3.35 -7.55
C VAL A 57 3.29 -4.60 -7.99
N LYS A 58 2.73 -5.79 -7.76
CA LYS A 58 3.34 -7.07 -8.22
C LYS A 58 3.38 -7.18 -9.73
N GLU A 59 2.34 -6.74 -10.44
CA GLU A 59 2.28 -6.80 -11.91
C GLU A 59 3.23 -5.80 -12.55
N LEU A 60 3.35 -4.60 -11.96
CA LEU A 60 4.35 -3.63 -12.37
C LEU A 60 5.78 -4.17 -12.19
N ASP A 61 6.06 -4.85 -11.08
CA ASP A 61 7.35 -5.52 -10.85
C ASP A 61 7.61 -6.68 -11.83
N ALA A 62 6.56 -7.40 -12.22
CA ALA A 62 6.63 -8.47 -13.22
C ALA A 62 6.78 -7.96 -14.67
N GLY A 63 6.72 -6.65 -14.90
CA GLY A 63 6.84 -6.05 -16.23
C GLY A 63 5.54 -6.03 -17.05
N THR A 64 4.39 -6.34 -16.44
CA THR A 64 3.08 -6.28 -17.11
C THR A 64 2.77 -4.86 -17.58
N THR A 65 2.18 -4.72 -18.76
CA THR A 65 1.89 -3.38 -19.30
C THR A 65 0.75 -2.70 -18.53
N GLN A 66 0.79 -1.37 -18.44
CA GLN A 66 -0.26 -0.60 -17.75
C GLN A 66 -1.66 -0.83 -18.33
N ARG A 67 -1.76 -1.06 -19.64
CA ARG A 67 -3.04 -1.35 -20.33
C ARG A 67 -3.61 -2.71 -19.94
N GLU A 68 -2.76 -3.71 -19.77
CA GLU A 68 -3.19 -5.05 -19.31
C GLU A 68 -3.63 -5.01 -17.85
N ILE A 69 -2.87 -4.31 -17.01
CA ILE A 69 -3.21 -4.08 -15.60
C ILE A 69 -4.57 -3.38 -15.49
N ALA A 70 -4.83 -2.34 -16.30
CA ALA A 70 -6.12 -1.66 -16.31
C ALA A 70 -7.29 -2.61 -16.62
N ARG A 71 -7.14 -3.50 -17.61
CA ARG A 71 -8.15 -4.52 -17.93
C ARG A 71 -8.33 -5.55 -16.82
N LYS A 72 -7.23 -6.02 -16.21
CA LYS A 72 -7.24 -7.09 -15.21
C LYS A 72 -7.86 -6.66 -13.88
N TYR A 73 -7.60 -5.43 -13.45
CA TYR A 73 -8.04 -4.92 -12.15
C TYR A 73 -9.16 -3.88 -12.22
N GLY A 74 -9.65 -3.54 -13.41
CA GLY A 74 -10.66 -2.51 -13.61
C GLY A 74 -10.20 -1.13 -13.12
N MET A 75 -8.90 -0.87 -13.17
CA MET A 75 -8.29 0.33 -12.57
C MET A 75 -8.03 1.41 -13.64
N SER A 76 -8.22 2.67 -13.28
CA SER A 76 -7.91 3.78 -14.17
C SER A 76 -6.41 3.89 -14.46
N LEU A 77 -6.06 4.35 -15.67
CA LEU A 77 -4.66 4.57 -16.06
C LEU A 77 -3.95 5.57 -15.13
N CYS A 78 -4.68 6.54 -14.56
CA CYS A 78 -4.16 7.51 -13.61
C CYS A 78 -3.62 6.82 -12.33
N ASN A 79 -4.41 5.91 -11.74
CA ASN A 79 -4.01 5.16 -10.55
C ASN A 79 -2.77 4.30 -10.82
N ILE A 80 -2.71 3.66 -11.99
CA ILE A 80 -1.58 2.82 -12.41
C ILE A 80 -0.33 3.67 -12.62
N THR A 81 -0.46 4.83 -13.26
CA THR A 81 0.65 5.76 -13.52
C THR A 81 1.25 6.25 -12.21
N ARG A 82 0.41 6.58 -11.22
CA ARG A 82 0.88 6.95 -9.87
C ARG A 82 1.65 5.80 -9.23
N GLY A 83 1.11 4.59 -9.21
CA GLY A 83 1.80 3.42 -8.67
C GLY A 83 3.14 3.14 -9.36
N SER A 84 3.19 3.26 -10.69
CA SER A 84 4.42 3.11 -11.48
C SER A 84 5.48 4.16 -11.12
N ARG A 85 5.08 5.41 -10.82
CA ARG A 85 6.01 6.45 -10.34
C ARG A 85 6.56 6.14 -8.95
N GLU A 86 5.70 5.71 -8.02
CA GLU A 86 6.12 5.33 -6.66
C GLU A 86 7.12 4.16 -6.68
N MET A 87 6.95 3.21 -7.59
CA MET A 87 7.87 2.08 -7.79
C MET A 87 9.26 2.50 -8.31
N LYS A 88 9.38 3.63 -9.01
CA LYS A 88 10.65 4.10 -9.60
C LYS A 88 11.50 4.95 -8.66
N LYS A 89 11.00 5.27 -7.46
CA LYS A 89 11.76 6.04 -6.47
C LYS A 89 12.90 5.18 -5.91
N GLU A 90 14.06 5.80 -5.66
CA GLU A 90 15.24 5.10 -5.12
C GLU A 90 14.93 4.40 -3.78
N ASN A 91 14.15 5.05 -2.90
CA ASN A 91 13.69 4.49 -1.62
C ASN A 91 12.22 4.05 -1.66
N SER A 92 11.82 3.38 -2.74
CA SER A 92 10.45 2.90 -2.87
C SER A 92 10.13 1.84 -1.82
N ALA A 93 9.25 2.16 -0.87
CA ALA A 93 8.72 1.20 0.09
C ALA A 93 8.11 -0.03 -0.61
N PHE A 94 7.49 0.15 -1.78
CA PHE A 94 6.97 -0.97 -2.57
C PHE A 94 8.07 -1.93 -3.01
N ARG A 95 9.23 -1.43 -3.44
CA ARG A 95 10.36 -2.26 -3.85
C ARG A 95 10.88 -3.07 -2.66
N HIS A 96 11.11 -2.42 -1.52
CA HIS A 96 11.58 -3.08 -0.31
C HIS A 96 10.65 -4.21 0.14
N VAL A 97 9.33 -3.96 0.21
CA VAL A 97 8.37 -4.99 0.62
C VAL A 97 8.27 -6.13 -0.39
N LEU A 98 8.39 -5.85 -1.70
CA LEU A 98 8.45 -6.89 -2.73
C LEU A 98 9.70 -7.76 -2.61
N ASP A 99 10.85 -7.17 -2.28
CA ASP A 99 12.09 -7.93 -2.11
C ASP A 99 12.01 -8.84 -0.88
N ILE A 100 11.42 -8.38 0.22
CA ILE A 100 11.10 -9.22 1.39
C ILE A 100 10.17 -10.38 0.98
N LEU A 101 9.15 -10.12 0.16
CA LEU A 101 8.25 -11.16 -0.34
C LEU A 101 9.00 -12.21 -1.18
N LYS A 102 9.91 -11.78 -2.06
CA LYS A 102 10.72 -12.68 -2.89
C LYS A 102 11.65 -13.54 -2.03
N GLN A 103 12.31 -12.95 -1.04
CA GLN A 103 13.17 -13.67 -0.09
C GLN A 103 12.37 -14.73 0.69
N LYS A 104 11.19 -14.36 1.23
CA LYS A 104 10.31 -15.31 1.95
C LYS A 104 9.81 -16.47 1.09
N LYS A 105 9.70 -16.29 -0.23
CA LYS A 105 9.32 -17.37 -1.15
C LYS A 105 10.49 -18.32 -1.40
N ALA A 106 11.70 -17.79 -1.62
CA ALA A 106 12.90 -18.60 -1.82
C ALA A 106 13.15 -19.55 -0.64
N THR A 107 13.00 -19.07 0.61
CA THR A 107 13.20 -19.89 1.82
C THR A 107 12.11 -20.95 2.06
N ARG A 108 11.01 -20.96 1.29
CA ARG A 108 9.92 -21.95 1.41
C ARG A 108 10.00 -23.05 0.35
N GLU A 109 10.88 -22.89 -0.64
CA GLU A 109 11.08 -23.83 -1.75
C GLU A 109 12.35 -24.68 -1.57
N GLU A 110 13.08 -24.46 -0.46
CA GLU A 110 14.21 -25.27 0.05
C GLU A 110 13.77 -26.10 1.27
#